data_AF-A0A7X2TEW2-F1
#
_entry.id   AF-A0A7X2TEW2-F1
#
_cell.length_a   1.000
_cell.length_b   1.000
_cell.length_c   1.000
_cell.angle_alpha   90.00
_cell.angle_beta   90.00
_cell.angle_gamma   90.00
#
_symmetry.space_group_name_H-M   'P 1'
#
loop_
_entity.id
_entity.type
_entity.pdbx_description
1 polymer ?
#
loop_
_entity_poly.entity_id
_entity_poly.type
_entity_poly.pdbx_seq_one_letter_code
_entity_poly.pdbx_strand_id
1 'polypeptide(L)'
;MYFIILNDDLTHDGYTYHEGLNENLEPLNEKPDFEELDFDPEPDFAPELFFSDEENILKYCNSGNKIATVTVPKGEDIVTMTNKYKAHRIILGEIRDLWTVETFQWLKQCGVNLHVRKDSPLLFAAAKGHLEIVKYLIKHGVNGHQEYDTALRLAVTNGHLNVIKYLAKKGANLHSHNDEVFGFAVKQHPRGDSEGHVCVLDGSGCSPHKRG
;
A
#
# COMPACT_ATOMS: atom_id res chain seq x y z
N MET A 1 3.22 1.23 -19.16
CA MET A 1 1.78 0.92 -19.01
C MET A 1 1.27 1.74 -17.83
N TYR A 2 0.00 2.15 -17.82
CA TYR A 2 -0.50 2.95 -16.70
C TYR A 2 -1.42 2.15 -15.80
N PHE A 3 -1.42 2.51 -14.52
CA PHE A 3 -2.16 1.85 -13.46
C PHE A 3 -2.75 2.88 -12.52
N ILE A 4 -3.83 2.51 -11.86
CA ILE A 4 -4.43 3.29 -10.78
C ILE A 4 -4.78 2.36 -9.62
N ILE A 5 -4.57 2.85 -8.40
CA ILE A 5 -4.98 2.16 -7.17
C ILE A 5 -6.24 2.84 -6.66
N LEU A 6 -7.26 2.03 -6.42
CA LEU A 6 -8.63 2.43 -6.11
C LEU A 6 -9.06 1.84 -4.77
N ASN A 7 -10.05 2.47 -4.14
CA ASN A 7 -10.81 1.91 -3.03
C ASN A 7 -11.91 0.96 -3.54
N ASP A 8 -12.63 0.32 -2.61
CA ASP A 8 -13.70 -0.64 -2.92
C ASP A 8 -14.86 -0.03 -3.72
N ASP A 9 -15.15 1.24 -3.49
CA ASP A 9 -16.15 2.05 -4.19
C ASP A 9 -15.62 2.63 -5.52
N LEU A 10 -14.45 2.16 -5.97
CA LEU A 10 -13.75 2.64 -7.16
C LEU A 10 -13.42 4.13 -7.09
N THR A 11 -13.10 4.63 -5.90
CA THR A 11 -12.62 6.01 -5.72
C THR A 11 -11.11 6.12 -5.64
N HIS A 12 -10.57 7.28 -6.03
CA HIS A 12 -9.19 7.70 -5.79
C HIS A 12 -9.14 9.24 -5.65
N ASP A 13 -8.51 9.74 -4.58
CA ASP A 13 -8.33 11.17 -4.30
C ASP A 13 -9.62 12.02 -4.47
N GLY A 14 -10.77 11.47 -4.06
CA GLY A 14 -12.08 12.17 -4.13
C GLY A 14 -12.85 12.00 -5.45
N TYR A 15 -12.31 11.27 -6.42
CA TYR A 15 -12.97 10.99 -7.70
C TYR A 15 -13.52 9.56 -7.73
N THR A 16 -14.77 9.38 -8.15
CA THR A 16 -15.34 8.05 -8.45
C THR A 16 -15.20 7.75 -9.92
N TYR A 17 -14.72 6.55 -10.22
CA TYR A 17 -14.57 6.11 -11.59
C TYR A 17 -15.79 5.28 -12.02
N HIS A 18 -16.50 5.75 -13.05
CA HIS A 18 -17.50 4.98 -13.76
C HIS A 18 -17.04 4.78 -15.21
N GLU A 19 -17.28 3.61 -15.80
CA GLU A 19 -16.88 3.32 -17.19
C GLU A 19 -17.41 4.42 -18.13
N GLY A 20 -16.48 5.19 -18.73
CA GLY A 20 -16.78 6.19 -19.75
C GLY A 20 -17.12 7.60 -19.26
N LEU A 21 -17.36 7.81 -17.96
CA LEU A 21 -17.61 9.13 -17.34
C LEU A 21 -17.14 9.10 -15.89
N ASN A 22 -16.09 9.87 -15.54
CA ASN A 22 -15.64 9.97 -14.15
C ASN A 22 -16.27 11.22 -13.54
N GLU A 23 -17.02 11.04 -12.45
CA GLU A 23 -17.77 12.11 -11.79
C GLU A 23 -16.97 12.64 -10.59
N ASN A 24 -16.89 13.97 -10.46
CA ASN A 24 -16.33 14.61 -9.27
C ASN A 24 -17.36 14.51 -8.13
N LEU A 25 -17.00 13.88 -7.00
CA LEU A 25 -17.90 13.74 -5.85
C LEU A 25 -18.00 15.02 -5.00
N GLU A 26 -17.13 16.00 -5.19
CA GLU A 26 -17.21 17.24 -4.43
C GLU A 26 -18.33 18.14 -4.98
N PRO A 27 -19.35 18.51 -4.17
CA PRO A 27 -20.30 19.51 -4.58
C PRO A 27 -19.54 20.82 -4.83
N LEU A 28 -19.75 21.42 -6.01
CA LEU A 28 -19.32 22.77 -6.40
C LEU A 28 -19.94 23.84 -5.48
N ASN A 29 -19.67 23.80 -4.17
CA ASN A 29 -20.03 24.90 -3.31
C ASN A 29 -18.89 25.92 -3.35
N GLU A 30 -19.23 27.05 -3.96
CA GLU A 30 -18.47 28.28 -4.15
C GLU A 30 -17.59 28.34 -5.42
N LYS A 31 -18.25 28.49 -6.57
CA LYS A 31 -17.73 29.45 -7.57
C LYS A 31 -18.23 30.84 -7.16
N PRO A 32 -17.35 31.81 -6.86
CA PRO A 32 -17.76 33.20 -6.71
C PRO A 32 -18.32 33.69 -8.05
N ASP A 33 -19.39 34.50 -7.97
CA ASP A 33 -20.08 35.10 -9.10
C ASP A 33 -19.09 35.83 -10.03
N PHE A 34 -18.75 35.20 -11.15
CA PHE A 34 -18.15 35.90 -12.29
C PHE A 34 -19.18 35.91 -13.41
N GLU A 35 -19.75 37.09 -13.60
CA GLU A 35 -20.60 37.45 -14.72
C GLU A 35 -19.90 37.15 -16.05
N GLU A 36 -20.67 36.60 -16.98
CA GLU A 36 -20.49 36.63 -18.44
C GLU A 36 -19.04 36.51 -18.95
N LEU A 37 -18.57 35.28 -19.11
CA LEU A 37 -17.45 34.99 -20.00
C LEU A 37 -17.93 34.13 -21.16
N ASP A 38 -17.56 34.58 -22.36
CA ASP A 38 -17.81 33.98 -23.65
C ASP A 38 -17.65 32.45 -23.61
N PHE A 39 -18.56 31.76 -24.28
CA PHE A 39 -18.59 30.31 -24.39
C PHE A 39 -17.30 29.78 -25.04
N ASP A 40 -16.30 29.50 -24.21
CA ASP A 40 -15.16 28.66 -24.55
C ASP A 40 -15.63 27.18 -24.43
N PRO A 41 -15.65 26.41 -25.53
CA PRO A 41 -16.06 25.01 -25.50
C PRO A 41 -15.02 24.10 -24.80
N GLU A 42 -13.88 24.62 -24.36
CA GLU A 42 -12.96 23.85 -23.51
C GLU A 42 -13.32 24.03 -22.03
N PRO A 43 -13.77 22.96 -21.35
CA PRO A 43 -14.14 23.08 -19.96
C PRO A 43 -12.87 23.19 -19.12
N ASP A 44 -12.56 24.40 -18.64
CA ASP A 44 -11.60 24.71 -17.56
C ASP A 44 -11.85 23.91 -16.24
N PHE A 45 -12.86 23.04 -16.23
CA PHE A 45 -13.30 22.22 -15.11
C PHE A 45 -13.35 20.72 -15.44
N ALA A 46 -12.67 20.26 -16.49
CA ALA A 46 -12.49 18.82 -16.67
C ALA A 46 -11.73 18.26 -15.45
N PRO A 47 -12.30 17.31 -14.69
CA PRO A 47 -11.60 16.71 -13.57
C PRO A 47 -10.35 15.98 -14.09
N GLU A 48 -9.17 16.47 -13.73
CA GLU A 48 -7.90 15.81 -14.06
C GLU A 48 -7.75 14.52 -13.24
N LEU A 49 -7.49 13.40 -13.90
CA LEU A 49 -7.42 12.09 -13.25
C LEU A 49 -5.97 11.64 -13.09
N PHE A 50 -5.64 11.12 -11.91
CA PHE A 50 -4.29 10.70 -11.56
C PHE A 50 -4.07 9.20 -11.80
N PHE A 51 -2.92 8.86 -12.38
CA PHE A 51 -2.45 7.49 -12.54
C PHE A 51 -0.92 7.41 -12.45
N SER A 52 -0.39 6.19 -12.42
CA SER A 52 1.04 5.94 -12.26
C SER A 52 1.53 4.86 -13.23
N ASP A 53 2.84 4.85 -13.49
CA ASP A 53 3.50 3.84 -14.33
C ASP A 53 3.94 2.62 -13.51
N GLU A 54 4.49 1.61 -14.18
CA GLU A 54 5.01 0.39 -13.57
C GLU A 54 6.12 0.63 -12.53
N GLU A 55 6.85 1.74 -12.60
CA GLU A 55 7.94 2.03 -11.68
C GLU A 55 7.42 2.60 -10.36
N ASN A 56 6.34 3.37 -10.41
CA ASN A 56 5.87 4.17 -9.29
C ASN A 56 4.57 3.67 -8.66
N ILE A 57 3.78 2.83 -9.34
CA ILE A 57 2.44 2.44 -8.87
C ILE A 57 2.44 1.89 -7.44
N LEU A 58 3.45 1.12 -7.06
CA LEU A 58 3.52 0.51 -5.72
C LEU A 58 3.83 1.51 -4.60
N LYS A 59 4.29 2.74 -4.91
CA LYS A 59 4.39 3.82 -3.91
C LYS A 59 3.02 4.21 -3.37
N TYR A 60 1.96 3.94 -4.12
CA TYR A 60 0.58 4.29 -3.80
C TYR A 60 -0.24 3.10 -3.28
N CYS A 61 0.37 1.93 -2.98
CA CYS A 61 -0.36 0.73 -2.54
C CYS A 61 -1.11 0.87 -1.21
N ASN A 62 -0.89 1.97 -0.48
CA ASN A 62 -1.67 2.31 0.71
C ASN A 62 -2.92 3.15 0.42
N SER A 63 -3.02 3.78 -0.75
CA SER A 63 -4.13 4.65 -1.14
C SER A 63 -5.41 3.89 -1.50
N GLY A 64 -5.36 2.56 -1.53
CA GLY A 64 -6.50 1.72 -1.86
C GLY A 64 -6.21 0.23 -1.70
N ASN A 65 -7.15 -0.59 -2.15
CA ASN A 65 -7.11 -2.05 -2.08
C ASN A 65 -7.41 -2.74 -3.41
N LYS A 66 -7.73 -1.98 -4.46
CA LYS A 66 -7.89 -2.44 -5.84
C LYS A 66 -6.86 -1.80 -6.74
N ILE A 67 -6.54 -2.46 -7.85
CA ILE A 67 -5.67 -1.94 -8.91
C ILE A 67 -6.31 -2.19 -10.26
N ALA A 68 -6.26 -1.20 -11.13
CA ALA A 68 -6.76 -1.28 -12.49
C ALA A 68 -5.70 -0.85 -13.50
N THR A 69 -5.69 -1.48 -14.68
CA THR A 69 -4.95 -0.93 -15.82
C THR A 69 -5.64 0.31 -16.34
N VAL A 70 -4.86 1.27 -16.81
CA VAL A 70 -5.35 2.54 -17.36
C VAL A 70 -5.01 2.61 -18.85
N THR A 71 -6.02 2.89 -19.67
CA THR A 71 -5.85 3.25 -21.08
C THR A 71 -6.21 4.71 -21.26
N VAL A 72 -5.31 5.47 -21.89
CA VAL A 72 -5.57 6.86 -22.27
C VAL A 72 -6.03 6.88 -23.73
N PRO A 73 -7.23 7.43 -24.03
CA PRO A 73 -7.71 7.57 -25.40
C PRO A 73 -6.74 8.33 -26.30
N LYS A 74 -6.71 7.97 -27.59
CA LYS A 74 -5.81 8.63 -28.55
C LYS A 74 -6.22 10.09 -28.73
N GLY A 75 -5.26 11.01 -28.62
CA GLY A 75 -5.47 12.45 -28.75
C GLY A 75 -5.68 13.18 -27.43
N GLU A 76 -5.69 12.48 -26.29
CA GLU A 76 -5.67 13.09 -24.97
C GLU A 76 -4.24 13.46 -24.55
N ASP A 77 -4.08 14.63 -23.93
CA ASP A 77 -2.81 15.08 -23.39
C ASP A 77 -2.51 14.43 -22.03
N ILE A 78 -1.26 13.95 -21.88
CA ILE A 78 -0.76 13.41 -20.61
C ILE A 78 0.26 14.41 -20.03
N VAL A 79 -0.05 14.95 -18.86
CA VAL A 79 0.85 15.86 -18.14
C VAL A 79 1.59 15.08 -17.06
N THR A 80 2.91 15.25 -16.97
CA THR A 80 3.75 14.63 -15.94
C THR A 80 4.17 15.66 -14.89
N MET A 81 3.89 15.41 -13.62
CA MET A 81 4.35 16.21 -12.49
C MET A 81 5.05 15.31 -11.46
N THR A 82 6.37 15.46 -11.27
CA THR A 82 7.12 14.81 -10.17
C THR A 82 6.83 13.30 -9.95
N ASN A 83 6.56 12.55 -11.03
CA ASN A 83 6.16 11.12 -11.09
C ASN A 83 4.66 10.80 -10.89
N LYS A 84 3.80 11.79 -11.00
CA LYS A 84 2.35 11.64 -11.15
C LYS A 84 1.96 12.00 -12.57
N TYR A 85 1.23 11.11 -13.23
CA TYR A 85 0.68 11.37 -14.55
C TYR A 85 -0.79 11.79 -14.41
N LYS A 86 -1.19 12.72 -15.26
CA LYS A 86 -2.56 13.24 -15.34
C LYS A 86 -3.10 13.12 -16.75
N ALA A 87 -4.39 12.84 -16.87
CA ALA A 87 -5.15 12.99 -18.12
C ALA A 87 -6.60 13.39 -17.80
N HIS A 88 -7.25 14.12 -18.70
CA HIS A 88 -8.66 14.50 -18.56
C HIS A 88 -9.59 13.29 -18.65
N ARG A 89 -9.20 12.29 -19.45
CA ARG A 89 -9.99 11.09 -19.68
C ARG A 89 -9.11 9.84 -19.65
N ILE A 90 -9.57 8.85 -18.90
CA ILE A 90 -8.98 7.52 -18.87
C ILE A 90 -10.07 6.45 -18.92
N ILE A 91 -9.71 5.27 -19.42
CA ILE A 91 -10.53 4.07 -19.40
C ILE A 91 -9.90 3.09 -18.43
N LEU A 92 -10.67 2.69 -17.41
CA LEU A 92 -10.29 1.59 -16.54
C LEU A 92 -10.43 0.27 -17.32
N GLY A 93 -9.36 -0.51 -17.32
CA GLY A 93 -9.38 -1.88 -17.82
C GLY A 93 -9.72 -2.87 -16.69
N GLU A 94 -9.03 -4.01 -16.68
CA GLU A 94 -9.27 -5.04 -15.69
C GLU A 94 -8.96 -4.56 -14.27
N ILE A 95 -9.94 -4.67 -13.38
CA ILE A 95 -9.83 -4.33 -11.96
C ILE A 95 -9.55 -5.60 -11.16
N ARG A 96 -8.54 -5.55 -10.30
CA ARG A 96 -8.09 -6.67 -9.46
C ARG A 96 -7.99 -6.23 -8.00
N ASP A 97 -8.19 -7.16 -7.08
CA ASP A 97 -7.82 -6.92 -5.68
C ASP A 97 -6.30 -6.86 -5.57
N LEU A 98 -5.78 -5.80 -4.96
CA LEU A 98 -4.35 -5.48 -4.93
C LEU A 98 -3.56 -6.52 -4.14
N TRP A 99 -4.06 -6.91 -2.97
CA TRP A 99 -3.34 -7.73 -1.99
C TRP A 99 -3.50 -9.23 -2.17
N THR A 100 -3.51 -9.70 -3.43
CA THR A 100 -3.55 -11.12 -3.79
C THR A 100 -2.25 -11.56 -4.47
N VAL A 101 -1.90 -12.83 -4.32
CA VAL A 101 -0.65 -13.36 -4.89
C VAL A 101 -0.71 -13.31 -6.41
N GLU A 102 -1.88 -13.57 -6.98
CA GLU A 102 -2.20 -13.51 -8.40
C GLU A 102 -1.92 -12.10 -8.94
N THR A 103 -2.40 -11.05 -8.25
CA THR A 103 -2.14 -9.67 -8.65
C THR A 103 -0.65 -9.33 -8.58
N PHE A 104 0.07 -9.75 -7.54
CA PHE A 104 1.52 -9.50 -7.46
C PHE A 104 2.32 -10.29 -8.52
N GLN A 105 1.88 -11.48 -8.91
CA GLN A 105 2.45 -12.22 -10.04
C GLN A 105 2.21 -11.48 -11.35
N TRP A 106 0.99 -11.01 -11.57
CA TRP A 106 0.62 -10.23 -12.74
C TRP A 106 1.41 -8.91 -12.82
N LEU A 107 1.53 -8.15 -11.72
CA LEU A 107 2.34 -6.93 -11.65
C LEU A 107 3.80 -7.20 -12.04
N LYS A 108 4.37 -8.31 -11.56
CA LYS A 108 5.72 -8.72 -11.95
C LYS A 108 5.83 -9.01 -13.45
N GLN A 109 4.82 -9.64 -14.06
CA GLN A 109 4.77 -9.88 -15.51
C GLN A 109 4.67 -8.57 -16.30
N CYS A 110 3.96 -7.57 -15.77
CA CYS A 110 3.88 -6.22 -16.32
C CYS A 110 5.18 -5.41 -16.17
N GLY A 111 6.21 -5.95 -15.51
CA GLY A 111 7.49 -5.26 -15.30
C GLY A 111 7.51 -4.33 -14.08
N VAL A 112 6.48 -4.38 -13.22
CA VAL A 112 6.42 -3.55 -12.01
C VAL A 112 7.55 -3.93 -11.05
N ASN A 113 8.29 -2.92 -10.59
CA ASN A 113 9.37 -3.12 -9.65
C ASN A 113 8.81 -3.38 -8.24
N LEU A 114 8.85 -4.64 -7.80
CA LEU A 114 8.40 -5.02 -6.45
C LEU A 114 9.38 -4.59 -5.34
N HIS A 115 10.58 -4.12 -5.69
CA HIS A 115 11.68 -3.78 -4.78
C HIS A 115 11.82 -2.27 -4.53
N VAL A 116 10.72 -1.50 -4.59
CA VAL A 116 10.77 -0.07 -4.29
C VAL A 116 11.40 0.14 -2.90
N ARG A 117 12.64 0.64 -2.87
CA ARG A 117 13.41 0.83 -1.63
C ARG A 117 12.72 1.87 -0.77
N LYS A 118 12.72 1.63 0.55
CA LYS A 118 12.18 2.46 1.64
C LYS A 118 10.66 2.56 1.76
N ASP A 119 9.89 2.47 0.68
CA ASP A 119 8.42 2.58 0.72
C ASP A 119 7.76 1.28 0.23
N SER A 120 8.10 0.19 0.91
CA SER A 120 7.94 -1.16 0.36
C SER A 120 6.50 -1.70 0.48
N PRO A 121 5.99 -2.36 -0.58
CA PRO A 121 4.83 -3.25 -0.51
C PRO A 121 4.89 -4.25 0.65
N LEU A 122 6.10 -4.65 1.06
CA LEU A 122 6.33 -5.52 2.22
C LEU A 122 5.84 -4.88 3.53
N LEU A 123 6.13 -3.58 3.74
CA LEU A 123 5.73 -2.87 4.95
C LEU A 123 4.21 -2.79 5.06
N PHE A 124 3.55 -2.41 3.96
CA PHE A 124 2.10 -2.31 3.92
C PHE A 124 1.43 -3.69 3.98
N ALA A 125 1.96 -4.71 3.31
CA ALA A 125 1.48 -6.08 3.45
C ALA A 125 1.57 -6.57 4.89
N ALA A 126 2.66 -6.25 5.60
CA ALA A 126 2.82 -6.61 6.99
C ALA A 126 1.89 -5.84 7.91
N ALA A 127 1.75 -4.52 7.70
CA ALA A 127 0.85 -3.65 8.44
C ALA A 127 -0.63 -3.99 8.26
N LYS A 128 -1.03 -4.57 7.12
CA LYS A 128 -2.41 -5.00 6.83
C LYS A 128 -2.63 -6.50 7.10
N GLY A 129 -1.60 -7.25 7.49
CA GLY A 129 -1.72 -8.67 7.82
C GLY A 129 -1.76 -9.63 6.63
N HIS A 130 -1.39 -9.18 5.43
CA HIS A 130 -1.39 -9.97 4.19
C HIS A 130 -0.21 -10.96 4.14
N LEU A 131 -0.26 -12.00 4.96
CA LEU A 131 0.83 -12.98 5.11
C LEU A 131 1.29 -13.62 3.78
N GLU A 132 0.36 -13.98 2.89
CA GLU A 132 0.74 -14.62 1.63
C GLU A 132 1.52 -13.66 0.71
N ILE A 133 1.19 -12.36 0.75
CA ILE A 133 1.95 -11.32 0.05
C ILE A 133 3.33 -11.12 0.70
N VAL A 134 3.41 -11.08 2.04
CA VAL A 134 4.68 -11.03 2.77
C VAL A 134 5.59 -12.19 2.36
N LYS A 135 5.07 -13.42 2.33
CA LYS A 135 5.80 -14.61 1.87
C LYS A 135 6.24 -14.47 0.41
N TYR A 136 5.36 -14.02 -0.46
CA TYR A 136 5.65 -13.84 -1.89
C TYR A 136 6.77 -12.84 -2.11
N LEU A 137 6.71 -11.67 -1.47
CA LEU A 137 7.70 -10.60 -1.60
C LEU A 137 9.07 -11.03 -1.06
N ILE A 138 9.11 -11.69 0.10
CA ILE A 138 10.35 -12.22 0.67
C ILE A 138 10.97 -13.30 -0.24
N LYS A 139 10.16 -14.21 -0.79
CA LYS A 139 10.65 -15.24 -1.73
C LYS A 139 11.26 -14.64 -2.99
N HIS A 140 10.77 -13.47 -3.43
CA HIS A 140 11.20 -12.84 -4.67
C HIS A 140 12.31 -11.79 -4.49
N GLY A 141 13.03 -11.81 -3.37
CA GLY A 141 14.29 -11.09 -3.23
C GLY A 141 14.17 -9.69 -2.62
N VAL A 142 13.08 -9.38 -1.91
CA VAL A 142 13.09 -8.24 -0.97
C VAL A 142 14.05 -8.62 0.16
N ASN A 143 15.33 -8.30 -0.02
CA ASN A 143 16.42 -8.67 0.88
C ASN A 143 16.86 -7.43 1.65
N GLY A 144 16.34 -7.28 2.86
CA GLY A 144 16.60 -6.10 3.65
C GLY A 144 16.28 -6.37 5.11
N HIS A 145 17.31 -6.64 5.91
CA HIS A 145 17.12 -6.88 7.34
C HIS A 145 16.42 -5.70 8.02
N GLN A 146 16.75 -4.46 7.61
CA GLN A 146 16.09 -3.26 8.13
C GLN A 146 14.60 -3.18 7.74
N GLU A 147 14.26 -3.54 6.49
CA GLU A 147 12.88 -3.62 6.01
C GLU A 147 12.09 -4.70 6.74
N TYR A 148 12.71 -5.83 7.07
CA TYR A 148 12.08 -6.92 7.81
C TYR A 148 11.78 -6.51 9.26
N ASP A 149 12.70 -5.81 9.91
CA ASP A 149 12.52 -5.28 11.26
C ASP A 149 11.38 -4.25 11.30
N THR A 150 11.34 -3.37 10.29
CA THR A 150 10.27 -2.37 10.15
C THR A 150 8.92 -3.03 9.88
N ALA A 151 8.87 -4.02 8.98
CA ALA A 151 7.67 -4.81 8.70
C ALA A 151 7.18 -5.54 9.96
N LEU A 152 8.10 -6.10 10.74
CA LEU A 152 7.78 -6.80 11.98
C LEU A 152 7.18 -5.84 13.01
N ARG A 153 7.74 -4.64 13.18
CA ARG A 153 7.17 -3.60 14.05
C ARG A 153 5.76 -3.22 13.64
N LEU A 154 5.52 -2.98 12.34
CA LEU A 154 4.18 -2.64 11.85
C LEU A 154 3.17 -3.78 12.08
N ALA A 155 3.57 -5.03 11.84
CA ALA A 155 2.74 -6.19 12.11
C ALA A 155 2.43 -6.35 13.61
N VAL A 156 3.40 -6.03 14.49
CA VAL A 156 3.22 -6.02 15.96
C VAL A 156 2.22 -4.93 16.37
N THR A 157 2.43 -3.69 15.93
CA THR A 157 1.54 -2.56 16.26
C THR A 157 0.09 -2.84 15.87
N ASN A 158 -0.12 -3.56 14.76
CA ASN A 158 -1.46 -3.87 14.24
C ASN A 158 -1.97 -5.28 14.64
N GLY A 159 -1.21 -6.05 15.44
CA GLY A 159 -1.65 -7.33 16.00
C GLY A 159 -1.68 -8.52 15.02
N HIS A 160 -0.94 -8.48 13.92
CA HIS A 160 -0.94 -9.52 12.89
C HIS A 160 -0.02 -10.71 13.22
N LEU A 161 -0.44 -11.54 14.18
CA LEU A 161 0.34 -12.65 14.75
C LEU A 161 0.96 -13.62 13.72
N ASN A 162 0.22 -13.92 12.67
CA ASN A 162 0.66 -14.81 11.59
C ASN A 162 1.85 -14.23 10.79
N VAL A 163 1.82 -12.91 10.53
CA VAL A 163 2.93 -12.16 9.91
C VAL A 163 4.11 -12.04 10.87
N ILE A 164 3.86 -11.72 12.14
CA ILE A 164 4.88 -11.62 13.20
C ILE A 164 5.70 -12.91 13.28
N LYS A 165 5.02 -14.06 13.39
CA LYS A 165 5.66 -15.40 13.43
C LYS A 165 6.53 -15.66 12.21
N TYR A 166 6.05 -15.29 11.03
CA TYR A 166 6.79 -15.52 9.79
C TYR A 166 8.03 -14.64 9.67
N LEU A 167 7.91 -13.34 9.95
CA LEU A 167 9.03 -12.40 9.89
C LEU A 167 10.10 -12.71 10.94
N ALA A 168 9.70 -13.06 12.17
CA ALA A 168 10.62 -13.51 13.21
C ALA A 168 11.41 -14.76 12.78
N LYS A 169 10.75 -15.73 12.12
CA LYS A 169 11.41 -16.92 11.55
C LYS A 169 12.38 -16.57 10.41
N LYS A 170 12.16 -15.45 9.73
CA LYS A 170 13.06 -14.93 8.68
C LYS A 170 14.22 -14.10 9.23
N GLY A 171 14.36 -13.99 10.56
CA GLY A 171 15.47 -13.30 11.22
C GLY A 171 15.23 -11.80 11.40
N ALA A 172 13.99 -11.33 11.30
CA ALA A 172 13.62 -9.97 11.69
C ALA A 172 13.78 -9.78 13.21
N ASN A 173 14.35 -8.66 13.62
CA ASN A 173 14.64 -8.30 14.99
C ASN A 173 13.84 -7.06 15.41
N LEU A 174 13.05 -7.21 16.48
CA LEU A 174 12.27 -6.10 17.06
C LEU A 174 13.13 -5.08 17.81
N HIS A 175 14.33 -5.46 18.24
CA HIS A 175 15.18 -4.65 19.11
C HIS A 175 16.25 -3.85 18.37
N SER A 176 16.22 -3.81 17.02
CA SER A 176 17.29 -3.18 16.25
C SER A 176 17.31 -1.65 16.33
N HIS A 177 16.23 -1.02 16.81
CA HIS A 177 16.13 0.43 17.02
C HIS A 177 15.39 0.67 18.34
N ASN A 178 15.94 1.57 19.16
CA ASN A 178 15.75 1.75 20.60
C ASN A 178 14.34 2.16 21.12
N ASP A 179 13.25 1.76 20.46
CA ASP A 179 11.91 2.20 20.83
C ASP A 179 11.11 1.11 21.56
N GLU A 180 10.47 1.51 22.66
CA GLU A 180 9.57 0.73 23.50
C GLU A 180 8.33 0.25 22.69
N VAL A 181 8.51 -0.78 21.86
CA VAL A 181 7.38 -1.46 21.23
C VAL A 181 6.82 -2.46 22.25
N PHE A 182 5.63 -2.14 22.75
CA PHE A 182 4.80 -2.94 23.67
C PHE A 182 5.06 -4.46 23.59
N GLY A 183 5.51 -5.04 24.71
CA GLY A 183 5.08 -6.34 25.23
C GLY A 183 5.20 -7.63 24.40
N PHE A 184 5.77 -7.65 23.20
CA PHE A 184 6.02 -8.91 22.48
C PHE A 184 7.47 -9.36 22.65
N ALA A 185 7.74 -10.11 23.70
CA ALA A 185 9.02 -10.78 23.86
C ALA A 185 9.07 -12.02 22.93
N VAL A 186 9.62 -11.85 21.73
CA VAL A 186 10.04 -12.98 20.88
C VAL A 186 11.30 -13.59 21.52
N LYS A 187 11.12 -14.45 22.53
CA LYS A 187 12.25 -15.21 23.09
C LYS A 187 12.72 -16.24 22.05
N GLN A 188 13.87 -15.99 21.42
CA GLN A 188 14.62 -17.08 20.78
C GLN A 188 15.25 -17.91 21.89
N HIS A 189 14.70 -19.09 22.18
CA HIS A 189 15.33 -20.01 23.13
C HIS A 189 16.48 -20.75 22.43
N PRO A 190 17.72 -20.71 22.96
CA PRO A 190 18.81 -21.50 22.41
C PRO A 190 18.71 -22.90 23.00
N ARG A 191 17.75 -23.72 22.54
CA ARG A 191 17.74 -25.20 22.67
C ARG A 191 16.47 -25.80 22.05
N GLY A 192 16.67 -26.57 21.00
CA GLY A 192 16.12 -27.93 20.89
C GLY A 192 14.69 -28.15 20.44
N ASP A 193 13.73 -27.25 20.73
CA ASP A 193 12.32 -27.64 20.62
C ASP A 193 11.61 -26.91 19.47
N SER A 194 11.06 -27.70 18.54
CA SER A 194 10.54 -27.29 17.23
C SER A 194 9.16 -26.60 17.24
N GLU A 195 8.75 -25.99 18.36
CA GLU A 195 7.48 -25.27 18.47
C GLU A 195 7.71 -23.86 19.01
N GLY A 196 7.79 -22.89 18.10
CA GLY A 196 7.88 -21.47 18.44
C GLY A 196 6.58 -20.97 19.06
N HIS A 197 6.44 -21.08 20.38
CA HIS A 197 5.35 -20.47 21.13
C HIS A 197 5.54 -18.95 21.19
N VAL A 198 4.65 -18.21 20.53
CA VAL A 198 4.55 -16.75 20.70
C VAL A 198 3.54 -16.48 21.81
N CYS A 199 4.02 -16.02 22.96
CA CYS A 199 3.16 -15.59 24.07
C CYS A 199 2.75 -14.14 23.84
N VAL A 200 1.44 -13.87 23.84
CA VAL A 200 0.89 -12.52 23.91
C VAL A 200 0.91 -12.12 25.39
N LEU A 201 1.71 -11.12 25.76
CA LEU A 201 1.55 -10.50 27.07
C LEU A 201 0.47 -9.43 26.90
N ASP A 202 -0.72 -9.69 27.44
CA ASP A 202 -1.65 -8.60 27.69
C ASP A 202 -1.01 -7.65 28.71
N GLY A 203 -1.36 -6.37 28.64
CA GLY A 203 -0.78 -5.31 29.46
C GLY A 203 -1.17 -5.36 30.94
N SER A 204 -1.32 -6.53 31.55
CA SER A 204 -1.45 -6.66 33.00
C SER A 204 -0.07 -6.76 33.64
N GLY A 205 0.41 -5.62 34.14
CA GLY A 205 1.76 -5.41 34.64
C GLY A 205 2.25 -6.44 35.66
N CYS A 206 3.34 -7.13 35.32
CA CYS A 206 4.20 -7.80 36.30
C CYS A 206 5.33 -6.85 36.72
N SER A 207 5.19 -6.23 37.88
CA SER A 207 6.32 -5.60 38.60
C SER A 207 7.36 -6.66 38.99
N PRO A 208 8.67 -6.41 38.82
CA PRO A 208 9.70 -7.34 39.22
C PRO A 208 9.90 -7.34 40.75
N HIS A 209 10.15 -8.54 41.27
CA HIS A 209 10.51 -8.86 42.66
C HIS A 209 11.47 -7.87 43.35
N LYS A 210 11.31 -7.73 44.67
CA LYS A 210 12.47 -7.83 45.57
C LYS A 210 12.29 -9.00 46.54
N ARG A 211 13.15 -10.01 46.38
CA ARG A 211 13.60 -10.86 47.48
C ARG A 211 14.68 -10.09 48.24
N GLY A 212 14.56 -10.07 49.56
CA GLY A 212 15.46 -9.49 50.54
C GLY A 212 14.82 -9.63 51.90
#